data_AF-A0A377XPZ4-F1
#
_entry.id   AF-A0A377XPZ4-F1
#
_cell.length_a   1.000
_cell.length_b   1.000
_cell.length_c   1.000
_cell.angle_alpha   90.00
_cell.angle_beta   90.00
_cell.angle_gamma   90.00
#
_symmetry.space_group_name_H-M   'P 1'
#
loop_
_entity.id
_entity.type
_entity.pdbx_description
1 polymer ?
#
loop_
_entity_poly.entity_id
_entity_poly.type
_entity_poly.pdbx_seq_one_letter_code
_entity_poly.pdbx_strand_id
1 'polypeptide(L)'
;MGSVKAAKLLWACDSFLNNMEPEIYNKTLVTYSYQVSTEPLSDELIERISPLRGAFSDIRPVINYYRVTRENRLLFGSATRFVEYTPNDFAAWNRTLLAEVFPYLRDVKIDFAWGRADGL
;
A
#
# COMPACT_ATOMS: atom_id res chain seq x y z
N MET A 1 6.48 20.75 29.42
CA MET A 1 5.19 20.90 28.69
C MET A 1 5.20 22.22 27.95
N GLY A 2 4.73 22.24 26.72
CA GLY A 2 4.59 23.46 25.90
C GLY A 2 3.11 23.76 25.63
N SER A 3 2.81 25.00 25.26
CA SER A 3 1.47 25.41 24.81
C SER A 3 1.58 26.35 23.61
N VAL A 4 0.59 26.29 22.72
CA VAL A 4 0.49 27.15 21.52
C VAL A 4 -0.94 27.66 21.44
N LYS A 5 -1.11 28.93 21.10
CA LYS A 5 -2.41 29.55 20.81
C LYS A 5 -2.51 29.84 19.32
N ALA A 6 -3.65 29.52 18.71
CA ALA A 6 -3.92 29.78 17.30
C ALA A 6 -5.39 30.15 17.12
N ALA A 7 -5.69 30.93 16.07
CA ALA A 7 -7.07 31.27 15.70
C ALA A 7 -7.77 30.13 14.94
N LYS A 8 -7.01 29.17 14.41
CA LYS A 8 -7.50 28.02 13.65
C LYS A 8 -6.66 26.78 13.97
N LEU A 9 -7.27 25.62 13.89
CA LEU A 9 -6.65 24.31 14.07
C LEU A 9 -7.08 23.39 12.92
N LEU A 10 -6.15 22.59 12.39
CA LEU A 10 -6.41 21.55 11.40
C LEU A 10 -5.87 20.22 11.92
N TRP A 11 -6.73 19.20 11.97
CA TRP A 11 -6.33 17.83 12.26
C TRP A 11 -5.72 17.20 11.00
N ALA A 12 -4.42 16.89 11.04
CA ALA A 12 -3.67 16.26 9.95
C ALA A 12 -3.02 14.96 10.43
N CYS A 13 -3.78 14.17 11.20
CA CYS A 13 -3.29 12.98 11.89
C CYS A 13 -3.67 11.66 11.21
N ASP A 14 -4.41 11.71 10.09
CA ASP A 14 -4.87 10.52 9.35
C ASP A 14 -5.54 9.49 10.31
N SER A 15 -5.30 8.20 10.10
CA SER A 15 -5.71 7.09 10.97
C SER A 15 -5.26 7.19 12.43
N PHE A 16 -4.36 8.12 12.77
CA PHE A 16 -3.79 8.29 14.11
C PHE A 16 -4.40 9.46 14.90
N LEU A 17 -5.58 9.95 14.50
CA LEU A 17 -6.32 10.97 15.25
C LEU A 17 -6.54 10.58 16.73
N ASN A 18 -6.60 9.27 17.03
CA ASN A 18 -6.57 8.72 18.39
C ASN A 18 -7.56 9.41 19.36
N ASN A 19 -8.80 9.60 18.89
CA ASN A 19 -9.88 10.24 19.63
C ASN A 19 -9.61 11.68 20.12
N MET A 20 -8.60 12.38 19.56
CA MET A 20 -8.36 13.81 19.86
C MET A 20 -9.54 14.69 19.43
N GLU A 21 -10.29 14.25 18.42
CA GLU A 21 -11.57 14.84 18.00
C GLU A 21 -12.62 13.73 17.84
N PRO A 22 -13.45 13.46 18.86
CA PRO A 22 -14.34 12.30 18.90
C PRO A 22 -15.39 12.26 17.78
N GLU A 23 -15.88 13.42 17.33
CA GLU A 23 -16.89 13.48 16.26
C GLU A 23 -16.36 13.02 14.90
N ILE A 24 -15.08 13.29 14.63
CA ILE A 24 -14.39 12.86 13.40
C ILE A 24 -13.94 11.40 13.55
N TYR A 25 -13.36 11.06 14.70
CA TYR A 25 -12.83 9.73 14.96
C TYR A 25 -13.90 8.64 14.78
N ASN A 26 -15.10 8.84 15.32
CA ASN A 26 -16.20 7.87 15.22
C ASN A 26 -16.78 7.69 13.80
N LYS A 27 -16.32 8.49 12.83
CA LYS A 27 -16.72 8.41 11.42
C LYS A 27 -15.59 7.96 10.50
N THR A 28 -14.40 7.70 11.05
CA THR A 28 -13.22 7.31 10.28
C THR A 28 -13.03 5.79 10.36
N LEU A 29 -12.88 5.14 9.21
CA LEU A 29 -12.52 3.73 9.13
C LEU A 29 -11.02 3.59 8.89
N VAL A 30 -10.32 2.92 9.79
CA VAL A 30 -8.90 2.60 9.59
C VAL A 30 -8.77 1.33 8.78
N THR A 31 -8.21 1.47 7.59
CA THR A 31 -7.84 0.34 6.72
C THR A 31 -6.33 0.20 6.67
N TYR A 32 -5.85 -1.00 6.36
CA TYR A 32 -4.43 -1.26 6.22
C TYR A 32 -4.12 -1.70 4.81
N SER A 33 -3.00 -1.21 4.29
CA SER A 33 -2.49 -1.58 2.98
C SER A 33 -1.01 -1.96 3.08
N TYR A 34 -0.62 -2.98 2.33
CA TYR A 34 0.78 -3.44 2.29
C TYR A 34 1.30 -3.37 0.87
N GLN A 35 2.57 -2.99 0.75
CA GLN A 35 3.24 -2.76 -0.52
C GLN A 35 4.61 -3.43 -0.52
N VAL A 36 5.03 -3.83 -1.71
CA VAL A 36 6.35 -4.39 -1.98
C VAL A 36 6.99 -3.75 -3.20
N SER A 37 8.31 -3.68 -3.17
CA SER A 37 9.13 -3.38 -4.33
C SER A 37 10.06 -4.55 -4.62
N THR A 38 9.95 -5.06 -5.84
CA THR A 38 10.81 -6.12 -6.37
C THR A 38 12.22 -5.62 -6.63
N GLU A 39 13.16 -6.54 -6.82
CA GLU A 39 14.43 -6.26 -7.50
C GLU A 39 14.21 -5.62 -8.89
N PRO A 40 15.21 -4.93 -9.47
CA PRO A 40 15.10 -4.46 -10.85
C PRO A 40 14.86 -5.64 -11.79
N LEU A 41 13.81 -5.55 -12.61
CA LEU A 41 13.41 -6.56 -13.57
C LEU A 41 14.03 -6.29 -14.93
N SER A 42 14.11 -7.31 -15.77
CA SER A 42 14.54 -7.15 -17.16
C SER A 42 13.55 -6.29 -17.94
N ASP A 43 14.03 -5.63 -19.00
CA ASP A 43 13.17 -4.86 -19.89
C ASP A 43 12.07 -5.74 -20.50
N GLU A 44 12.32 -7.02 -20.78
CA GLU A 44 11.28 -7.93 -21.29
C GLU A 44 10.17 -8.18 -20.27
N LEU A 45 10.53 -8.32 -18.98
CA LEU A 45 9.53 -8.44 -17.91
C LEU A 45 8.75 -7.16 -17.74
N ILE A 46 9.41 -6.00 -17.79
CA ILE A 46 8.73 -4.70 -17.71
C ILE A 46 7.77 -4.50 -18.88
N GLU A 47 8.19 -4.80 -20.10
CA GLU A 47 7.34 -4.71 -21.29
C GLU A 47 6.15 -5.67 -21.18
N ARG A 48 6.35 -6.87 -20.60
CA ARG A 48 5.24 -7.80 -20.37
C ARG A 48 4.25 -7.33 -19.30
N ILE A 49 4.73 -6.65 -18.26
CA ILE A 49 3.90 -6.18 -17.13
C ILE A 49 3.17 -4.89 -17.51
N SER A 50 3.90 -3.92 -18.06
CA SER A 50 3.37 -2.61 -18.42
C SER A 50 4.22 -1.93 -19.50
N PRO A 51 3.90 -2.16 -20.78
CA PRO A 51 4.50 -1.43 -21.90
C PRO A 51 4.43 0.10 -21.72
N LEU A 52 3.27 0.55 -21.22
CA LEU A 52 2.97 1.97 -21.03
C LEU A 52 3.58 2.54 -19.73
N ARG A 53 4.17 1.68 -18.88
CA ARG A 53 4.69 2.01 -17.55
C ARG A 53 3.69 2.79 -16.69
N GLY A 54 2.41 2.47 -16.87
CA GLY A 54 1.29 3.12 -16.19
C GLY A 54 1.11 2.65 -14.74
N ALA A 55 0.17 3.29 -14.05
CA ALA A 55 -0.37 2.76 -12.80
C ALA A 55 -1.66 1.99 -13.10
N PHE A 56 -1.79 0.80 -12.54
CA PHE A 56 -2.94 -0.07 -12.73
C PHE A 56 -3.55 -0.40 -11.38
N SER A 57 -4.86 -0.59 -11.37
CA SER A 57 -5.62 -1.12 -10.26
C SER A 57 -6.74 -1.99 -10.81
N ASP A 58 -7.11 -3.04 -10.10
CA ASP A 58 -8.32 -3.78 -10.42
C ASP A 58 -9.59 -3.12 -9.84
N ILE A 59 -10.74 -3.73 -10.09
CA ILE A 59 -12.06 -3.26 -9.63
C ILE A 59 -12.63 -4.07 -8.45
N ARG A 60 -11.80 -4.91 -7.82
CA ARG A 60 -12.25 -5.75 -6.70
C ARG A 60 -12.46 -4.88 -5.46
N PRO A 61 -13.32 -5.30 -4.51
CA PRO A 61 -13.45 -4.60 -3.22
C PRO A 61 -12.12 -4.51 -2.45
N VAL A 62 -11.23 -5.48 -2.69
CA VAL A 62 -9.86 -5.49 -2.18
C VAL A 62 -8.96 -5.33 -3.38
N ILE A 63 -8.52 -4.09 -3.58
CA ILE A 63 -7.86 -3.67 -4.80
C ILE A 63 -6.40 -4.12 -4.76
N ASN A 64 -5.97 -4.84 -5.78
CA ASN A 64 -4.54 -4.91 -6.10
C ASN A 64 -4.21 -3.75 -7.04
N TYR A 65 -3.12 -3.06 -6.73
CA TYR A 65 -2.61 -1.96 -7.54
C TYR A 65 -1.10 -2.11 -7.73
N TYR A 66 -0.62 -1.67 -8.88
CA TYR A 66 0.79 -1.77 -9.22
C TYR A 66 1.23 -0.73 -10.23
N ARG A 67 2.53 -0.45 -10.23
CA ARG A 67 3.19 0.36 -11.26
C ARG A 67 4.65 -0.03 -11.39
N VAL A 68 5.24 0.29 -12.53
CA VAL A 68 6.68 0.13 -12.73
C VAL A 68 7.41 1.43 -12.37
N THR A 69 8.48 1.35 -11.59
CA THR A 69 9.33 2.51 -11.27
C THR A 69 10.26 2.83 -12.44
N ARG A 70 10.95 3.98 -12.40
CA ARG A 70 11.91 4.34 -13.46
C ARG A 70 13.11 3.38 -13.50
N GLU A 71 13.43 2.77 -12.37
CA GLU A 71 14.52 1.81 -12.18
C GLU A 71 14.11 0.36 -12.49
N ASN A 72 13.03 0.16 -13.25
CA ASN A 72 12.50 -1.15 -13.64
C ASN A 72 12.12 -2.06 -12.46
N ARG A 73 11.63 -1.49 -11.37
CA ARG A 73 11.06 -2.27 -10.26
C ARG A 73 9.56 -2.31 -10.40
N LEU A 74 8.96 -3.47 -10.15
CA LEU A 74 7.52 -3.55 -9.91
C LEU A 74 7.23 -3.11 -8.47
N LEU A 75 6.47 -2.04 -8.31
CA LEU A 75 5.80 -1.66 -7.08
C LEU A 75 4.40 -2.29 -7.10
N PHE A 76 4.09 -3.12 -6.12
CA PHE A 76 2.82 -3.82 -6.00
C PHE A 76 2.25 -3.64 -4.60
N GLY A 77 0.94 -3.43 -4.49
CA GLY A 77 0.26 -3.35 -3.21
C GLY A 77 -1.17 -3.87 -3.25
N SER A 78 -1.68 -4.18 -2.07
CA SER A 78 -3.05 -4.63 -1.85
C SER A 78 -3.59 -4.14 -0.52
N ALA A 79 -4.88 -3.86 -0.46
CA ALA A 79 -5.59 -3.56 0.78
C ALA A 79 -5.90 -4.84 1.56
N THR A 80 -6.13 -4.74 2.88
CA THR A 80 -6.63 -5.88 3.66
C THR A 80 -8.14 -6.00 3.59
N ARG A 81 -8.63 -7.25 3.59
CA ARG A 81 -10.06 -7.56 3.75
C ARG A 81 -10.60 -7.24 5.14
N PHE A 82 -9.72 -7.15 6.13
CA PHE A 82 -10.09 -7.03 7.53
C PHE A 82 -9.65 -5.69 8.09
N VAL A 83 -10.55 -5.08 8.86
CA VAL A 83 -10.25 -4.00 9.80
C VAL A 83 -9.20 -4.56 10.77
N GLU A 84 -8.03 -3.92 10.85
CA GLU A 84 -6.94 -4.26 11.79
C GLU A 84 -6.14 -5.56 11.55
N TYR A 85 -6.01 -6.04 10.32
CA TYR A 85 -5.08 -7.16 10.03
C TYR A 85 -3.68 -6.67 9.63
N THR A 86 -2.66 -7.09 10.39
CA THR A 86 -1.24 -6.90 10.05
C THR A 86 -0.52 -8.24 9.89
N PRO A 87 -0.05 -8.60 8.67
CA PRO A 87 0.75 -9.80 8.47
C PRO A 87 2.09 -9.70 9.22
N ASN A 88 2.58 -10.83 9.74
CA ASN A 88 3.91 -10.88 10.36
C ASN A 88 5.04 -10.71 9.32
N ASP A 89 4.78 -11.07 8.06
CA ASP A 89 5.71 -10.94 6.94
C ASP A 89 4.99 -10.30 5.74
N PHE A 90 5.25 -9.01 5.54
CA PHE A 90 4.67 -8.23 4.45
C PHE A 90 5.15 -8.68 3.07
N ALA A 91 6.39 -9.16 2.97
CA ALA A 91 6.97 -9.60 1.71
C ALA A 91 6.33 -10.92 1.28
N ALA A 92 6.26 -11.90 2.18
CA ALA A 92 5.63 -13.18 1.91
C ALA A 92 4.14 -13.03 1.57
N TRP A 93 3.41 -12.20 2.32
CA TRP A 93 1.98 -11.95 2.08
C TRP A 93 1.73 -11.34 0.68
N ASN A 94 2.46 -10.26 0.35
CA ASN A 94 2.32 -9.63 -0.96
C ASN A 94 2.84 -10.53 -2.09
N ARG A 95 3.85 -11.37 -1.86
CA ARG A 95 4.34 -12.31 -2.88
C ARG A 95 3.23 -13.24 -3.35
N THR A 96 2.41 -13.76 -2.44
CA THR A 96 1.26 -14.60 -2.79
C THR A 96 0.30 -13.85 -3.70
N LEU A 97 -0.07 -12.62 -3.34
CA LEU A 97 -1.00 -11.80 -4.14
C LEU A 97 -0.40 -11.35 -5.47
N LEU A 98 0.90 -11.04 -5.49
CA LEU A 98 1.63 -10.70 -6.70
C LEU A 98 1.67 -11.90 -7.65
N ALA A 99 1.89 -13.11 -7.14
CA ALA A 99 1.91 -14.34 -7.95
C ALA A 99 0.52 -14.73 -8.49
N GLU A 100 -0.57 -14.30 -7.86
CA GLU A 100 -1.92 -14.45 -8.42
C GLU A 100 -2.12 -13.58 -9.68
N VAL A 101 -1.54 -12.37 -9.69
CA VAL A 101 -1.64 -11.44 -10.83
C VAL A 101 -0.58 -11.72 -11.89
N PHE A 102 0.65 -12.01 -11.46
CA PHE A 102 1.82 -12.26 -12.30
C PHE A 102 2.48 -13.59 -11.93
N PRO A 103 1.94 -14.74 -12.40
CA PRO A 103 2.46 -16.06 -12.01
C PRO A 103 3.93 -16.29 -12.32
N TYR A 104 4.46 -15.61 -13.35
CA TYR A 104 5.86 -15.67 -13.76
C TYR A 104 6.83 -14.88 -12.86
N LEU A 105 6.32 -14.15 -11.88
CA LEU A 105 7.13 -13.42 -10.88
C LEU A 105 7.12 -14.11 -9.51
N ARG A 106 6.66 -15.36 -9.41
CA ARG A 106 6.53 -16.08 -8.12
C ARG A 106 7.83 -16.10 -7.32
N ASP A 107 8.96 -16.29 -7.99
CA ASP A 107 10.27 -16.45 -7.36
C ASP A 107 11.11 -15.16 -7.37
N VAL A 108 10.50 -14.04 -7.79
CA VAL A 108 11.19 -12.74 -7.82
C VAL A 108 11.60 -12.32 -6.42
N LYS A 109 12.80 -11.74 -6.30
CA LYS A 109 13.25 -11.17 -5.03
C LYS A 109 12.44 -9.91 -4.72
N ILE A 110 12.01 -9.82 -3.48
CA ILE A 110 11.42 -8.59 -2.91
C ILE A 110 12.53 -7.91 -2.13
N ASP A 111 12.94 -6.71 -2.57
CA ASP A 111 13.97 -5.93 -1.89
C ASP A 111 13.38 -5.12 -0.73
N PHE A 112 12.13 -4.68 -0.87
CA PHE A 112 11.47 -3.83 0.13
C PHE A 112 10.02 -4.23 0.32
N ALA A 113 9.56 -4.19 1.58
CA ALA A 113 8.16 -4.41 1.95
C ALA A 113 7.79 -3.48 3.11
N TRP A 114 6.60 -2.88 3.06
CA TRP A 114 6.11 -1.99 4.12
C TRP A 114 4.58 -1.99 4.16
N GLY A 115 4.05 -1.54 5.30
CA GLY A 115 2.62 -1.33 5.52
C GLY A 115 2.30 0.14 5.77
N ARG A 116 1.03 0.48 5.59
CA ARG A 116 0.44 1.77 5.93
C ARG A 116 -0.94 1.54 6.56
N ALA A 117 -1.30 2.42 7.48
CA ALA A 117 -2.67 2.62 7.93
C ALA A 117 -3.26 3.84 7.20
N ASP A 118 -4.47 3.69 6.67
CA ASP A 118 -5.19 4.67 5.87
C ASP A 118 -6.52 5.00 6.57
N GLY A 119 -6.80 6.27 6.86
CA GLY A 119 -8.09 6.73 7.35
C GLY A 119 -9.06 7.03 6.19
N LEU A 120 -10.20 6.35 6.17
CA LEU A 120 -11.31 6.55 5.21
C LEU A 120 -12.52 7.21 5.86
#